data_AF-A0A935APZ7-F1
#
_entry.id   AF-A0A935APZ7-F1
#
_cell.length_a   1.000
_cell.length_b   1.000
_cell.length_c   1.000
_cell.angle_alpha   90.00
_cell.angle_beta   90.00
_cell.angle_gamma   90.00
#
_symmetry.space_group_name_H-M   'P 1'
#
loop_
_entity.id
_entity.type
_entity.pdbx_description
1 polymer ?
#
loop_
_entity_poly.entity_id
_entity_poly.type
_entity_poly.pdbx_seq_one_letter_code
_entity_poly.pdbx_strand_id
1 'polypeptide(L)' 'MNIILYLIIISLVVAGGFLAAFFWAVRNGQYDDEYTPGVRILLDDDMIDKNNKTN' A
#
# COMPACT_ATOMS: atom_id res chain seq x y z
N MET A 1 -3.81 -40.78 -6.17
CA MET A 1 -2.57 -40.08 -5.75
C MET A 1 -2.22 -38.91 -6.68
N ASN A 2 -3.19 -38.31 -7.37
CA ASN A 2 -2.93 -37.21 -8.32
C ASN A 2 -3.35 -35.85 -7.74
N ILE A 3 -4.25 -35.85 -6.75
CA ILE A 3 -4.76 -34.63 -6.12
C ILE A 3 -3.65 -33.83 -5.42
N ILE A 4 -2.68 -34.54 -4.82
CA ILE A 4 -1.52 -33.92 -4.16
C ILE A 4 -0.69 -33.13 -5.18
N LEU A 5 -0.52 -33.66 -6.39
CA LEU A 5 0.26 -33.01 -7.43
C LEU A 5 -0.43 -31.73 -7.94
N TYR A 6 -1.76 -31.74 -8.08
CA TYR A 6 -2.53 -30.53 -8.37
C TYR A 6 -2.45 -29.48 -7.25
N LEU A 7 -2.54 -29.91 -5.99
CA LEU A 7 -2.44 -29.01 -4.84
C LEU A 7 -1.08 -28.32 -4.75
N ILE A 8 0.01 -29.04 -5.08
CA ILE A 8 1.36 -28.46 -5.14
C ILE A 8 1.47 -27.39 -6.23
N ILE A 9 0.92 -27.64 -7.41
CA ILE A 9 0.96 -26.65 -8.50
C ILE A 9 0.14 -25.42 -8.13
N ILE A 10 -1.06 -25.60 -7.58
CA ILE A 10 -1.92 -24.49 -7.16
C ILE A 10 -1.23 -23.68 -6.06
N SER A 11 -0.60 -24.32 -5.07
CA SER A 11 0.09 -23.60 -3.99
C SER A 11 1.29 -22.80 -4.51
N LEU A 12 2.05 -23.34 -5.47
CA LEU A 12 3.13 -22.63 -6.15
C LEU A 12 2.63 -21.40 -6.91
N VAL A 13 1.53 -21.52 -7.64
CA VAL A 13 0.91 -20.40 -8.37
C VAL A 13 0.43 -19.33 -7.40
N VAL A 14 -0.23 -19.71 -6.31
CA VAL A 14 -0.70 -18.78 -5.28
C VAL A 14 0.48 -18.08 -4.62
N ALA A 15 1.50 -18.81 -4.18
CA ALA A 15 2.69 -18.25 -3.55
C ALA A 15 3.44 -17.30 -4.50
N GLY A 16 3.63 -17.70 -5.76
CA GLY A 16 4.24 -16.86 -6.79
C GLY A 16 3.41 -15.61 -7.10
N GLY A 17 2.07 -15.74 -7.15
CA GLY A 17 1.15 -14.63 -7.33
C GLY A 17 1.22 -13.61 -6.19
N PHE A 18 1.23 -14.08 -4.94
CA PHE A 18 1.43 -13.22 -3.77
C PHE A 18 2.78 -12.52 -3.79
N LEU A 19 3.85 -13.23 -4.16
CA LEU A 19 5.18 -12.64 -4.26
C LEU A 19 5.27 -11.57 -5.36
N ALA A 20 4.67 -11.83 -6.53
CA ALA A 20 4.60 -10.85 -7.61
C ALA A 20 3.78 -9.61 -7.22
N ALA A 21 2.63 -9.82 -6.57
CA ALA A 21 1.80 -8.73 -6.05
C ALA A 21 2.55 -7.91 -4.99
N PHE A 22 3.32 -8.56 -4.11
CA PHE A 22 4.17 -7.90 -3.12
C PHE A 22 5.19 -6.97 -3.80
N PHE A 23 5.96 -7.47 -4.76
CA PHE A 23 6.93 -6.64 -5.48
C PHE A 23 6.26 -5.49 -6.25
N TRP A 24 5.07 -5.72 -6.83
CA TRP A 24 4.30 -4.67 -7.48
C TRP A 24 3.86 -3.58 -6.50
N ALA A 25 3.33 -3.95 -5.32
CA ALA A 25 2.90 -3.00 -4.30
C ALA A 25 4.06 -2.16 -3.74
N VAL A 26 5.21 -2.80 -3.48
CA VAL A 26 6.45 -2.11 -3.06
C VAL A 26 6.91 -1.12 -4.13
N ARG A 27 6.93 -1.52 -5.41
CA ARG A 27 7.33 -0.63 -6.51
C ARG A 27 6.34 0.52 -6.73
N ASN A 28 5.06 0.31 -6.45
CA ASN A 28 4.03 1.32 -6.64
C ASN A 28 3.97 2.34 -5.49
N GLY A 29 4.91 2.30 -4.54
CA GLY A 29 4.99 3.27 -3.45
C GLY A 29 3.80 3.17 -2.50
N GLN A 30 3.13 2.01 -2.39
CA GLN A 30 1.96 1.90 -1.51
C GLN A 30 2.31 2.10 -0.02
N TYR A 31 3.60 1.98 0.31
CA TYR A 31 4.16 2.24 1.63
C TYR A 31 4.70 3.66 1.82
N ASP A 32 4.68 4.49 0.76
CA ASP A 32 5.19 5.88 0.82
C ASP A 32 4.19 6.83 1.50
N ASP A 33 2.95 6.40 1.72
CA ASP A 33 1.95 7.15 2.48
C ASP A 33 2.16 6.98 3.99
N GLU A 34 3.24 7.57 4.48
CA GLU A 34 3.62 7.56 5.91
C GLU A 34 2.70 8.45 6.76
N TYR A 35 1.96 9.37 6.11
CA TYR A 35 1.00 10.28 6.72
C TYR A 35 -0.42 10.05 6.21
N THR A 36 -1.17 9.23 6.96
CA THR A 36 -2.56 8.91 6.65
C THR A 36 -3.40 10.14 6.30
N PRO A 37 -4.29 10.03 5.30
CA PRO A 37 -5.09 11.16 4.79
C PRO A 37 -5.97 11.81 5.86
N GLY A 38 -6.33 11.08 6.92
CA GLY A 38 -7.10 11.62 8.05
C GLY A 38 -6.34 12.64 8.90
N VAL A 39 -5.01 12.51 9.03
CA VAL A 39 -4.18 13.47 9.77
C VAL A 39 -3.90 14.71 8.92
N ARG A 40 -3.70 14.53 7.61
CA ARG A 40 -3.50 15.61 6.65
C ARG A 40 -4.64 16.62 6.69
N ILE A 41 -5.89 16.17 6.63
CA ILE A 41 -7.06 17.05 6.66
C ILE A 41 -7.15 17.87 7.96
N LEU A 42 -6.77 17.29 9.10
CA LEU A 42 -6.84 17.97 10.40
C LEU A 42 -5.71 18.99 10.61
N LEU A 43 -4.54 18.76 10.02
CA LEU A 43 -3.36 19.62 10.18
C LEU A 43 -3.25 20.68 9.08
N ASP A 44 -3.76 20.42 7.87
CA ASP A 44 -3.67 21.34 6.74
C ASP A 44 -4.58 22.58 6.91
N ASP A 45 -5.73 22.43 7.59
CA ASP A 45 -6.64 23.57 7.90
C ASP A 45 -5.95 24.64 8.78
N ASP A 46 -5.02 24.24 9.66
CA ASP A 46 -4.29 25.15 10.55
C ASP A 46 -3.18 25.95 9.83
N MET A 47 -2.70 25.46 8.67
CA MET A 47 -1.59 26.08 7.94
C MET A 47 -2.05 27.24 7.04
N ILE A 48 -3.28 27.20 6.54
CA ILE A 48 -3.85 28.23 5.66
C ILE A 48 -4.08 29.54 6.43
N ASP A 49 -4.49 29.47 7.71
CA ASP A 49 -4.80 30.65 8.52
C ASP A 49 -3.56 31.42 9.00
N LYS A 50 -2.37 30.78 9.03
CA LYS A 50 -1.12 31.45 9.43
C LYS A 50 -0.48 32.28 8.31
N ASN A 51 -0.57 31.84 7.06
CA ASN A 51 0.04 32.56 5.92
C ASN A 51 -0.69 33.89 5.62
N ASN A 52 -2.00 33.95 5.88
CA ASN A 52 -2.81 35.13 5.63
C ASN A 52 -2.69 36.22 6.72
N LYS A 53 -2.04 35.94 7.86
CA LYS A 53 -1.81 36.92 8.94
C LYS A 53 -0.43 37.58 8.89
N THR A 54 0.45 37.16 7.98
CA THR A 54 1.82 37.67 7.84
C THR A 54 2.04 38.53 6.58
N ASN A 55 0.99 38.85 5.83
CA ASN A 55 1.02 39.80 4.72
C ASN A 55 0.24 41.07 5.05
#